data_AF-A0A355BA68-F1
#
_entry.id   AF-A0A355BA68-F1
#
_cell.length_a   1.000
_cell.length_b   1.000
_cell.length_c   1.000
_cell.angle_alpha   90.00
_cell.angle_beta   90.00
_cell.angle_gamma   90.00
#
_symmetry.space_group_name_H-M   'P 1'
#
loop_
_entity.id
_entity.type
_entity.pdbx_description
1 polymer ?
#
loop_
_entity_poly.entity_id
_entity_poly.type
_entity_poly.pdbx_seq_one_letter_code
_entity_poly.pdbx_strand_id
1 'polypeptide(L)'
;MQKFNTTEHPHRRYNPLLDEWILVSPHRAKRPWQGQKESIAVDNRPEYDPSCYLCAGNTRSNGVQNEAYTDCFVFENDFSALLKEEVAFDDNNSDLFNLKPERGINKVVCFSPKHNLTLPEMSIESLEKVVETWKQEYTTLGAIDYINYVQIFENKGSVMGCSNPHPHGQIWAQSSLPTQVQKTQDNLLKYYNSKNTSLLKAYLEQELELKERVVIENEHFAVVVPFWAIWPYETLVISKRHVENITQFTSE
;
A
#
# COMPACT_ATOMS: atom_id res chain seq x y z
N MET A 1 -10.50 -37.58 -22.75
CA MET A 1 -9.79 -36.39 -22.23
C MET A 1 -10.03 -36.29 -20.74
N GLN A 2 -9.04 -35.89 -19.95
CA GLN A 2 -9.23 -35.69 -18.50
C GLN A 2 -10.08 -34.43 -18.23
N LYS A 3 -10.93 -34.47 -17.21
CA LYS A 3 -11.72 -33.30 -16.78
C LYS A 3 -10.78 -32.30 -16.10
N PHE A 4 -10.95 -31.01 -16.39
CA PHE A 4 -10.16 -29.95 -15.77
C PHE A 4 -10.43 -29.87 -14.25
N ASN A 5 -9.36 -29.72 -13.47
CA ASN A 5 -9.39 -29.51 -12.02
C ASN A 5 -8.40 -28.39 -11.66
N THR A 6 -8.89 -27.32 -11.02
CA THR A 6 -8.10 -26.14 -10.64
C THR A 6 -7.06 -26.42 -9.56
N THR A 7 -7.20 -27.50 -8.77
CA THR A 7 -6.22 -27.88 -7.73
C THR A 7 -5.05 -28.70 -8.26
N GLU A 8 -5.20 -29.27 -9.46
CA GLU A 8 -4.20 -30.18 -10.04
C GLU A 8 -3.58 -29.59 -11.31
N HIS A 9 -4.39 -28.98 -12.16
CA HIS A 9 -3.96 -28.56 -13.49
C HIS A 9 -3.51 -27.09 -13.51
N PRO A 10 -2.37 -26.79 -14.17
CA PRO A 10 -1.96 -25.42 -14.42
C PRO A 10 -3.04 -24.66 -15.20
N HIS A 11 -3.25 -23.40 -14.82
CA HIS A 11 -4.24 -22.53 -15.45
C HIS A 11 -3.82 -21.07 -15.33
N ARG A 12 -4.51 -20.18 -16.04
CA ARG A 12 -4.32 -18.74 -15.89
C ARG A 12 -5.56 -18.12 -15.25
N ARG A 13 -5.35 -17.16 -14.36
CA ARG A 13 -6.41 -16.33 -13.78
C ARG A 13 -6.23 -14.90 -14.24
N TYR A 14 -7.32 -14.23 -14.59
CA TYR A 14 -7.29 -12.88 -15.12
C TYR A 14 -7.43 -11.86 -13.98
N ASN A 15 -6.58 -10.84 -13.99
CA ASN A 15 -6.67 -9.67 -13.13
C ASN A 15 -7.39 -8.54 -13.89
N PRO A 16 -8.65 -8.23 -13.54
CA PRO A 16 -9.41 -7.21 -14.23
C PRO A 16 -9.01 -5.78 -13.84
N LEU A 17 -8.20 -5.58 -12.79
CA LEU A 17 -7.67 -4.25 -12.43
C LEU A 17 -6.49 -3.86 -13.33
N LEU A 18 -5.65 -4.81 -13.72
CA LEU A 18 -4.43 -4.54 -14.49
C LEU A 18 -4.47 -5.00 -15.95
N ASP A 19 -5.53 -5.69 -16.37
CA ASP A 19 -5.66 -6.34 -17.68
C ASP A 19 -4.54 -7.37 -17.95
N GLU A 20 -4.23 -8.17 -16.92
CA GLU A 20 -3.11 -9.09 -16.93
C GLU A 20 -3.54 -10.52 -16.55
N TRP A 21 -2.76 -11.51 -16.95
CA TRP A 21 -3.02 -12.91 -16.61
C TRP A 21 -1.93 -13.48 -15.72
N ILE A 22 -2.34 -14.16 -14.65
CA ILE A 22 -1.47 -14.81 -13.67
C ILE A 22 -1.44 -16.30 -13.96
N LEU A 23 -0.25 -16.88 -14.12
CA LEU A 23 -0.07 -18.32 -14.22
C LEU A 23 -0.13 -18.98 -12.84
N VAL A 24 -1.04 -19.93 -12.68
CA VAL A 24 -1.21 -20.73 -11.46
C VAL A 24 -0.72 -22.15 -11.73
N SER A 25 0.24 -22.60 -10.93
CA SER A 25 0.79 -23.96 -10.96
C SER A 25 0.61 -24.63 -9.59
N PRO A 26 -0.52 -25.32 -9.33
CA PRO A 26 -0.90 -25.76 -7.98
C PRO A 26 0.13 -26.63 -7.25
N HIS A 27 0.93 -27.42 -7.98
CA HIS A 27 1.91 -28.33 -7.37
C HIS A 27 3.31 -27.75 -7.21
N ARG A 28 3.55 -26.49 -7.59
CA ARG A 28 4.93 -25.94 -7.62
C ARG A 28 5.58 -25.94 -6.23
N ALA A 29 4.81 -25.68 -5.17
CA ALA A 29 5.28 -25.70 -3.79
C ALA A 29 5.64 -27.12 -3.28
N LYS A 30 5.23 -28.19 -3.96
CA LYS A 30 5.60 -29.58 -3.60
C LYS A 30 7.04 -29.93 -4.00
N ARG A 31 7.73 -29.08 -4.76
CA ARG A 31 9.13 -29.33 -5.11
C ARG A 31 10.00 -29.26 -3.85
N PRO A 32 10.98 -30.18 -3.67
CA PRO A 32 11.91 -30.10 -2.55
C PRO A 32 12.60 -28.74 -2.48
N TRP A 33 12.50 -28.06 -1.34
CA TRP A 33 13.15 -26.76 -1.11
C TRP A 33 14.49 -26.96 -0.42
N GLN A 34 15.56 -26.57 -1.11
CA GLN A 34 16.94 -26.51 -0.59
C GLN A 34 17.53 -25.10 -0.63
N GLY A 35 16.69 -24.09 -0.91
CA GLY A 35 17.09 -22.69 -0.98
C GLY A 35 17.19 -22.02 0.39
N GLN A 36 17.16 -20.69 0.35
CA GLN A 36 17.21 -19.82 1.52
C GLN A 36 16.13 -20.19 2.55
N LYS A 37 16.50 -20.18 3.82
CA LYS A 37 15.57 -20.35 4.94
C LYS A 37 15.62 -19.06 5.75
N GLU A 38 14.49 -18.38 5.83
CA GLU A 38 14.36 -17.19 6.67
C GLU A 38 14.39 -17.59 8.15
N SER A 39 15.10 -16.80 8.97
CA SER A 39 15.00 -16.91 10.42
C SER A 39 13.75 -16.17 10.89
N ILE A 40 13.07 -16.75 11.89
CA ILE A 40 12.00 -16.04 12.58
C ILE A 40 12.68 -15.01 13.48
N ALA A 41 12.52 -13.73 13.15
CA ALA A 41 12.99 -12.65 14.01
C ALA A 41 12.11 -12.62 15.27
N VAL A 42 12.71 -12.83 16.44
CA VAL A 42 12.04 -12.56 17.71
C VAL A 42 12.12 -11.06 17.95
N ASP A 43 10.96 -10.42 18.06
CA ASP A 43 10.87 -8.99 18.27
C ASP A 43 11.07 -8.65 19.74
N ASN A 44 12.30 -8.24 20.09
CA ASN A 44 12.68 -7.79 21.43
C ASN A 44 13.03 -6.30 21.44
N ARG A 45 12.44 -5.50 20.54
CA ARG A 45 12.69 -4.06 20.48
C ARG A 45 12.29 -3.40 21.81
N PRO A 46 13.07 -2.43 22.31
CA PRO A 46 12.65 -1.65 23.48
C PRO A 46 11.47 -0.75 23.11
N GLU A 47 10.70 -0.30 24.11
CA GLU A 47 9.64 0.70 23.88
C GLU A 47 10.21 2.02 23.33
N TYR A 48 11.43 2.37 23.72
CA TYR A 48 12.16 3.52 23.22
C TYR A 48 13.63 3.16 22.97
N ASP A 49 14.14 3.57 21.81
CA ASP A 49 15.54 3.39 21.43
C ASP A 49 16.19 4.77 21.26
N PRO A 50 17.19 5.15 22.09
CA PRO A 50 17.87 6.45 21.99
C PRO A 50 18.69 6.62 20.70
N SER A 51 18.97 5.54 19.98
CA SER A 51 19.68 5.55 18.70
C SER A 51 18.76 5.58 17.48
N CYS A 52 17.46 5.39 17.67
CA CYS A 52 16.50 5.36 16.57
C CYS A 52 16.20 6.77 16.05
N TYR A 53 16.41 7.00 14.75
CA TYR A 53 16.10 8.29 14.10
C TYR A 53 14.61 8.65 14.06
N LEU A 54 13.72 7.71 14.34
CA LEU A 54 12.26 7.93 14.28
C LEU A 54 11.62 8.10 15.65
N CYS A 55 12.30 7.73 16.75
CA CYS A 55 11.75 7.87 18.10
C CYS A 55 11.53 9.34 18.50
N ALA A 56 10.53 9.57 19.35
CA ALA A 56 10.17 10.88 19.87
C ALA A 56 11.36 11.54 20.59
N GLY A 57 11.59 12.83 20.33
CA GLY A 57 12.70 13.60 20.91
C GLY A 57 14.10 13.27 20.39
N ASN A 58 14.28 12.25 19.56
CA ASN A 58 15.58 11.88 19.00
C ASN A 58 15.97 12.77 17.82
N THR A 59 17.27 12.87 17.58
CA THR A 59 17.81 13.57 16.40
C THR A 59 17.81 12.64 15.19
N ARG A 60 17.25 13.11 14.07
CA ARG A 60 17.26 12.39 12.79
C ARG A 60 18.64 12.40 12.12
N SER A 61 18.78 11.63 11.04
CA SER A 61 20.03 11.54 10.28
C SER A 61 20.53 12.87 9.70
N ASN A 62 19.65 13.85 9.50
CA ASN A 62 20.01 15.19 9.03
C ASN A 62 20.30 16.20 10.17
N GLY A 63 20.28 15.76 11.44
CA GLY A 63 20.52 16.62 12.59
C GLY A 63 19.28 17.36 13.13
N VAL A 64 18.10 17.22 12.51
CA VAL A 64 16.86 17.79 13.02
C VAL A 64 16.32 16.94 14.17
N GLN A 65 15.90 17.58 15.26
CA GLN A 65 15.29 16.87 16.38
C GLN A 65 13.80 16.59 16.10
N ASN A 66 13.37 15.36 16.32
CA ASN A 66 11.96 15.00 16.33
C ASN A 66 11.25 15.69 17.50
N GLU A 67 9.98 16.02 17.30
CA GLU A 67 9.14 16.47 18.40
C GLU A 67 9.08 15.38 19.48
N ALA A 68 8.81 15.79 20.73
CA ALA A 68 8.46 14.85 21.80
C ALA A 68 7.01 14.38 21.62
N TYR A 69 6.73 13.81 20.45
CA TYR A 69 5.40 13.43 20.02
C TYR A 69 4.85 12.28 20.86
N THR A 70 3.56 12.31 21.13
CA THR A 70 2.86 11.28 21.94
C THR A 70 1.92 10.41 21.12
N ASP A 71 1.81 10.67 19.82
CA ASP A 71 0.87 10.05 18.89
C ASP A 71 1.52 9.85 17.52
N CYS A 72 0.75 9.72 16.44
CA CYS A 72 1.27 9.74 15.09
C CYS A 72 2.13 10.99 14.85
N PHE A 73 3.26 10.82 14.18
CA PHE A 73 4.17 11.91 13.85
C PHE A 73 4.53 11.87 12.37
N VAL A 74 4.31 12.99 11.69
CA VAL A 74 4.50 13.11 10.25
C VAL A 74 5.55 14.18 9.96
N PHE A 75 6.53 13.84 9.14
CA PHE A 75 7.56 14.78 8.70
C PHE A 75 7.97 14.48 7.26
N GLU A 76 8.53 15.47 6.58
CA GLU A 76 9.09 15.30 5.24
C GLU A 76 10.34 14.43 5.29
N ASN A 77 10.43 13.47 4.36
CA ASN A 77 11.53 12.52 4.36
C ASN A 77 12.85 13.24 4.07
N ASP A 78 13.83 13.06 4.97
CA ASP A 78 15.15 13.67 4.87
C ASP A 78 15.91 13.21 3.60
N PHE A 79 15.52 12.07 3.01
CA PHE A 79 16.02 11.52 1.74
C PHE A 79 14.86 11.29 0.76
N SER A 80 14.14 12.36 0.43
CA SER A 80 13.01 12.30 -0.49
C SER A 80 13.40 11.78 -1.89
N ALA A 81 12.59 10.85 -2.42
CA ALA A 81 12.73 10.32 -3.77
C ALA A 81 12.27 11.30 -4.86
N LEU A 82 11.42 12.25 -4.48
CA LEU A 82 10.87 13.32 -5.31
C LEU A 82 11.19 14.66 -4.67
N LEU A 83 11.52 15.65 -5.49
CA LEU A 83 11.78 17.01 -5.05
C LEU A 83 10.58 17.91 -5.36
N LYS A 84 10.36 18.92 -4.53
CA LYS A 84 9.21 19.84 -4.67
C LYS A 84 9.31 20.76 -5.86
N GLU A 85 10.53 21.23 -6.11
CA GLU A 85 10.79 22.29 -7.07
C GLU A 85 10.59 21.79 -8.49
N GLU A 86 9.93 22.60 -9.29
CA GLU A 86 9.89 22.39 -10.73
C GLU A 86 11.26 22.69 -11.32
N VAL A 87 11.69 21.84 -12.25
CA VAL A 87 12.97 21.99 -12.94
C VAL A 87 12.69 22.29 -14.39
N ALA A 88 13.27 23.39 -14.90
CA ALA A 88 13.24 23.70 -16.31
C ALA A 88 13.87 22.55 -17.11
N PHE A 89 13.13 22.03 -18.07
CA PHE A 89 13.56 20.91 -18.90
C PHE A 89 13.38 21.27 -20.37
N ASP A 90 14.48 21.20 -21.11
CA ASP A 90 14.46 21.39 -22.55
C ASP A 90 14.08 20.07 -23.22
N ASP A 91 12.89 20.03 -23.81
CA ASP A 91 12.26 18.82 -24.33
C ASP A 91 12.88 18.43 -25.69
N ASN A 92 14.07 17.83 -25.62
CA ASN A 92 14.79 17.24 -26.75
C ASN A 92 14.50 15.73 -26.89
N ASN A 93 13.27 15.32 -26.55
CA ASN A 93 12.85 13.92 -26.66
C ASN A 93 12.82 13.43 -28.11
N SER A 94 12.91 12.12 -28.28
CA SER A 94 12.82 11.41 -29.57
C SER A 94 11.85 10.24 -29.46
N ASP A 95 11.56 9.58 -30.57
CA ASP A 95 10.64 8.43 -30.60
C ASP A 95 11.01 7.30 -29.61
N LEU A 96 12.31 7.08 -29.36
CA LEU A 96 12.81 6.00 -28.49
C LEU A 96 13.33 6.47 -27.13
N PHE A 97 13.75 7.74 -27.02
CA PHE A 97 14.33 8.29 -25.81
C PHE A 97 13.46 9.46 -25.33
N ASN A 98 12.60 9.17 -24.36
CA ASN A 98 11.68 10.12 -23.75
C ASN A 98 11.97 10.25 -22.26
N LEU A 99 12.24 11.47 -21.81
CA LEU A 99 12.40 11.85 -20.41
C LEU A 99 11.33 12.88 -20.06
N LYS A 100 10.84 12.79 -18.82
CA LYS A 100 9.96 13.77 -18.22
C LYS A 100 10.45 14.03 -16.79
N PRO A 101 10.68 15.29 -16.40
CA PRO A 101 10.88 15.63 -14.99
C PRO A 101 9.67 15.19 -14.17
N GLU A 102 9.92 14.83 -12.92
CA GLU A 102 8.89 14.49 -11.95
C GLU A 102 9.15 15.31 -10.69
N ARG A 103 8.08 15.85 -10.11
CA ARG A 103 8.13 16.59 -8.84
C ARG A 103 7.10 16.04 -7.88
N GLY A 104 7.37 16.19 -6.59
CA GLY A 104 6.54 15.62 -5.55
C GLY A 104 7.02 15.89 -4.13
N ILE A 105 6.39 15.23 -3.18
CA ILE A 105 6.65 15.34 -1.75
C ILE A 105 6.63 13.92 -1.17
N ASN A 106 7.67 13.55 -0.43
CA ASN A 106 7.70 12.31 0.32
C ASN A 106 7.67 12.60 1.81
N LYS A 107 6.77 11.95 2.53
CA LYS A 107 6.66 12.03 3.99
C LYS A 107 6.83 10.68 4.64
N VAL A 108 7.33 10.68 5.88
CA VAL A 108 7.37 9.54 6.80
C VAL A 108 6.30 9.76 7.86
N VAL A 109 5.60 8.68 8.23
CA VAL A 109 4.53 8.68 9.24
C VAL A 109 4.87 7.66 10.32
N CYS A 110 5.38 8.09 11.48
CA CYS A 110 5.51 7.23 12.64
C CYS A 110 4.11 6.96 13.21
N PHE A 111 3.76 5.70 13.47
CA PHE A 111 2.40 5.34 13.94
C PHE A 111 2.21 5.56 15.44
N SER A 112 3.28 5.55 16.23
CA SER A 112 3.26 5.80 17.67
C SER A 112 4.66 6.18 18.17
N PRO A 113 4.83 6.71 19.40
CA PRO A 113 6.16 6.92 19.98
C PRO A 113 6.87 5.60 20.35
N LYS A 114 6.13 4.50 20.45
CA LYS A 114 6.62 3.20 20.90
C LYS A 114 7.31 2.46 19.75
N HIS A 115 8.60 2.23 19.91
CA HIS A 115 9.47 1.59 18.92
C HIS A 115 9.18 0.09 18.72
N ASN A 116 8.51 -0.53 19.68
CA ASN A 116 8.18 -1.96 19.67
C ASN A 116 6.70 -2.26 19.39
N LEU A 117 5.90 -1.27 18.98
CA LEU A 117 4.45 -1.43 18.82
C LEU A 117 4.05 -1.40 17.34
N THR A 118 3.72 -2.54 16.74
CA THR A 118 3.28 -2.62 15.34
C THR A 118 1.76 -2.51 15.20
N LEU A 119 1.24 -2.21 14.00
CA LEU A 119 -0.20 -2.00 13.76
C LEU A 119 -1.12 -3.08 14.38
N PRO A 120 -0.84 -4.40 14.25
CA PRO A 120 -1.72 -5.43 14.85
C PRO A 120 -1.77 -5.44 16.38
N GLU A 121 -0.83 -4.76 17.04
CA GLU A 121 -0.69 -4.72 18.51
C GLU A 121 -1.24 -3.41 19.10
N MET A 122 -1.58 -2.44 18.24
CA MET A 122 -2.13 -1.15 18.64
C MET A 122 -3.58 -1.30 19.11
N SER A 123 -4.03 -0.41 20.00
CA SER A 123 -5.45 -0.27 20.32
C SER A 123 -6.22 0.24 19.10
N ILE A 124 -7.52 -0.06 19.03
CA ILE A 124 -8.41 0.43 17.97
C ILE A 124 -8.37 1.97 17.91
N GLU A 125 -8.45 2.64 19.07
CA GLU A 125 -8.35 4.10 19.18
C GLU A 125 -7.05 4.66 18.57
N SER A 126 -5.93 3.93 18.70
CA SER A 126 -4.65 4.34 18.11
C SER A 126 -4.64 4.11 16.60
N LEU A 127 -5.27 3.03 16.12
CA LEU A 127 -5.43 2.76 14.69
C LEU A 127 -6.35 3.80 14.01
N GLU A 128 -7.40 4.24 14.68
CA GLU A 128 -8.27 5.33 14.19
C GLU A 128 -7.48 6.62 13.98
N LYS A 129 -6.56 6.95 14.89
CA LYS A 129 -5.66 8.11 14.75
C LYS A 129 -4.69 7.96 13.58
N VAL A 130 -4.20 6.75 13.31
CA VAL A 130 -3.40 6.46 12.11
C VAL A 130 -4.22 6.72 10.84
N VAL A 131 -5.45 6.22 10.79
CA VAL A 131 -6.37 6.45 9.65
C VAL A 131 -6.71 7.93 9.48
N GLU A 132 -6.95 8.65 10.57
CA GLU A 132 -7.21 10.09 10.52
C GLU A 132 -5.98 10.88 10.04
N THR A 133 -4.78 10.49 10.49
CA THR A 133 -3.51 11.03 9.98
C THR A 133 -3.39 10.82 8.48
N TRP A 134 -3.71 9.63 7.99
CA TRP A 134 -3.74 9.35 6.54
C TRP A 134 -4.74 10.21 5.79
N LYS A 135 -5.95 10.41 6.32
CA LYS A 135 -6.98 11.29 5.72
C LYS A 135 -6.51 12.74 5.66
N GLN A 136 -5.93 13.24 6.74
CA GLN A 136 -5.40 14.60 6.83
C GLN A 136 -4.28 14.83 5.82
N GLU A 137 -3.31 13.91 5.75
CA GLU A 137 -2.20 13.99 4.82
C GLU A 137 -2.65 13.85 3.36
N TYR A 138 -3.57 12.92 3.07
CA TYR A 138 -4.17 12.78 1.74
C TYR A 138 -4.85 14.08 1.29
N THR A 139 -5.65 14.69 2.16
CA THR A 139 -6.37 15.94 1.86
C THR A 139 -5.40 17.11 1.67
N THR A 140 -4.41 17.23 2.56
CA THR A 140 -3.44 18.33 2.54
C THR A 140 -2.55 18.27 1.30
N LEU A 141 -2.01 17.09 0.98
CA LEU A 141 -1.15 16.90 -0.19
C LEU A 141 -1.95 16.98 -1.50
N GLY A 142 -3.18 16.44 -1.52
CA GLY A 142 -4.07 16.50 -2.69
C GLY A 142 -4.64 17.89 -2.98
N ALA A 143 -4.56 18.83 -2.04
CA ALA A 143 -4.93 20.23 -2.25
C ALA A 143 -3.84 21.05 -2.97
N ILE A 144 -2.64 20.48 -3.16
CA ILE A 144 -1.54 21.11 -3.88
C ILE A 144 -1.80 20.96 -5.37
N ASP A 145 -1.79 22.08 -6.09
CA ASP A 145 -2.22 22.21 -7.49
C ASP A 145 -1.50 21.27 -8.48
N TYR A 146 -0.21 21.04 -8.29
CA TYR A 146 0.58 20.16 -9.15
C TYR A 146 0.57 18.69 -8.73
N ILE A 147 -0.04 18.32 -7.60
CA ILE A 147 -0.10 16.93 -7.13
C ILE A 147 -1.33 16.25 -7.72
N ASN A 148 -1.12 15.18 -8.49
CA ASN A 148 -2.21 14.42 -9.09
C ASN A 148 -2.43 13.06 -8.42
N TYR A 149 -1.50 12.60 -7.59
CA TYR A 149 -1.66 11.33 -6.86
C TYR A 149 -0.97 11.36 -5.50
N VAL A 150 -1.63 10.79 -4.49
CA VAL A 150 -1.09 10.59 -3.14
C VAL A 150 -1.11 9.10 -2.80
N GLN A 151 0.06 8.48 -2.76
CA GLN A 151 0.24 7.08 -2.40
C GLN A 151 0.59 6.96 -0.92
N ILE A 152 -0.27 6.29 -0.14
CA ILE A 152 0.01 5.91 1.24
C ILE A 152 0.43 4.44 1.25
N PHE A 153 1.53 4.09 1.92
CA PHE A 153 2.00 2.71 2.00
C PHE A 153 2.88 2.46 3.23
N GLU A 154 3.08 1.19 3.56
CA GLU A 154 3.97 0.72 4.62
C GLU A 154 4.88 -0.38 4.08
N ASN A 155 6.17 -0.32 4.40
CA ASN A 155 7.10 -1.43 4.21
C ASN A 155 7.46 -1.98 5.58
N LYS A 156 6.96 -3.18 5.92
CA LYS A 156 7.16 -3.81 7.23
C LYS A 156 8.15 -4.98 7.17
N GLY A 157 9.16 -4.93 8.03
CA GLY A 157 10.17 -6.00 8.18
C GLY A 157 11.33 -5.88 7.20
N SER A 158 12.48 -6.42 7.58
CA SER A 158 13.73 -6.33 6.80
C SER A 158 13.61 -6.99 5.43
N VAL A 159 12.87 -8.09 5.33
CA VAL A 159 12.61 -8.81 4.07
C VAL A 159 11.87 -7.94 3.04
N MET A 160 11.07 -6.97 3.50
CA MET A 160 10.34 -6.03 2.64
C MET A 160 11.12 -4.74 2.37
N GLY A 161 12.42 -4.68 2.69
CA GLY A 161 13.27 -3.51 2.42
C GLY A 161 13.12 -2.37 3.44
N CYS A 162 12.53 -2.63 4.60
CA CYS A 162 12.43 -1.63 5.68
C CYS A 162 13.83 -1.34 6.26
N SER A 163 14.31 -0.10 6.13
CA SER A 163 15.64 0.32 6.58
C SER A 163 15.70 0.80 8.03
N ASN A 164 14.54 1.11 8.63
CA ASN A 164 14.45 1.56 10.03
C ASN A 164 13.48 0.65 10.81
N PRO A 165 13.87 0.11 11.96
CA PRO A 165 13.01 -0.79 12.72
C PRO A 165 11.81 -0.12 13.38
N HIS A 166 11.73 1.21 13.48
CA HIS A 166 10.57 1.86 14.11
C HIS A 166 9.32 1.69 13.24
N PRO A 167 8.14 1.33 13.80
CA PRO A 167 6.90 1.18 13.04
C PRO A 167 6.46 2.50 12.37
N HIS A 168 6.49 2.53 11.04
CA HIS A 168 6.16 3.73 10.26
C HIS A 168 5.61 3.38 8.88
N GLY A 169 4.80 4.29 8.34
CA GLY A 169 4.40 4.33 6.95
C GLY A 169 5.11 5.45 6.19
N GLN A 170 4.81 5.54 4.90
CA GLN A 170 5.26 6.59 4.01
C GLN A 170 4.10 7.11 3.17
N ILE A 171 4.21 8.38 2.78
CA ILE A 171 3.26 9.02 1.87
C ILE A 171 4.05 9.68 0.75
N TRP A 172 3.82 9.24 -0.48
CA TRP A 172 4.46 9.79 -1.67
C TRP A 172 3.39 10.48 -2.51
N ALA A 173 3.48 11.80 -2.57
CA ALA A 173 2.63 12.64 -3.41
C ALA A 173 3.43 13.07 -4.64
N GLN A 174 2.87 12.92 -5.83
CA GLN A 174 3.58 13.16 -7.09
C GLN A 174 2.70 13.83 -8.15
N SER A 175 3.37 14.46 -9.12
CA SER A 175 2.72 15.22 -10.17
C SER A 175 2.15 14.35 -11.29
N SER A 176 2.74 13.19 -11.57
CA SER A 176 2.15 12.23 -12.51
C SER A 176 1.27 11.18 -11.81
N LEU A 177 0.36 10.55 -12.56
CA LEU A 177 -0.28 9.31 -12.13
C LEU A 177 0.70 8.14 -12.33
N PRO A 178 1.00 7.32 -11.30
CA PRO A 178 1.83 6.13 -11.49
C PRO A 178 1.23 5.16 -12.51
N THR A 179 2.06 4.44 -13.26
CA THR A 179 1.62 3.54 -14.35
C THR A 179 0.56 2.53 -13.92
N GLN A 180 0.75 1.85 -12.77
CA GLN A 180 -0.21 0.86 -12.29
C GLN A 180 -1.53 1.48 -11.82
N VAL A 181 -1.47 2.72 -11.31
CA VAL A 181 -2.66 3.48 -10.91
C VAL A 181 -3.45 3.89 -12.15
N GLN A 182 -2.79 4.41 -13.18
CA GLN A 182 -3.43 4.76 -14.44
C GLN A 182 -4.12 3.54 -15.08
N LYS A 183 -3.40 2.41 -15.18
CA LYS A 183 -3.98 1.15 -15.69
C LYS A 183 -5.21 0.71 -14.89
N THR A 184 -5.12 0.79 -13.55
CA THR A 184 -6.24 0.45 -12.68
C THR A 184 -7.43 1.36 -12.94
N GLN A 185 -7.21 2.66 -13.02
CA GLN A 185 -8.26 3.65 -13.30
C GLN A 185 -8.92 3.41 -14.67
N ASP A 186 -8.14 3.15 -15.71
CA ASP A 186 -8.65 2.88 -17.06
C ASP A 186 -9.54 1.64 -17.08
N ASN A 187 -9.14 0.57 -16.38
CA ASN A 187 -9.91 -0.66 -16.30
C ASN A 187 -11.17 -0.53 -15.43
N LEU A 188 -11.10 0.20 -14.32
CA LEU A 188 -12.27 0.55 -13.51
C LEU A 188 -13.30 1.31 -14.34
N LEU A 189 -12.86 2.34 -15.08
CA LEU A 189 -13.71 3.15 -15.94
C LEU A 189 -14.30 2.34 -17.10
N LYS A 190 -13.48 1.51 -17.76
CA LYS A 190 -13.93 0.59 -18.82
C LYS A 190 -15.02 -0.35 -18.34
N TYR A 191 -14.84 -0.95 -17.15
CA TYR A 191 -15.85 -1.82 -16.57
C TYR A 191 -17.13 -1.06 -16.26
N TYR A 192 -17.02 0.09 -15.59
CA TYR A 192 -18.16 0.94 -15.25
C TYR A 192 -18.97 1.35 -16.48
N ASN A 193 -18.32 1.83 -17.55
CA ASN A 193 -18.99 2.22 -18.79
C ASN A 193 -19.75 1.05 -19.45
N SER A 194 -19.30 -0.19 -19.24
CA SER A 194 -19.93 -1.39 -19.83
C SER A 194 -21.00 -2.04 -18.95
N LYS A 195 -20.90 -1.90 -17.62
CA LYS A 195 -21.75 -2.60 -16.64
C LYS A 195 -22.62 -1.68 -15.79
N ASN A 196 -22.39 -0.36 -15.86
CA ASN A 196 -23.04 0.65 -15.03
C ASN A 196 -22.95 0.36 -13.52
N THR A 197 -21.85 -0.25 -13.09
CA THR A 197 -21.54 -0.55 -11.69
C THR A 197 -20.02 -0.59 -11.48
N SER A 198 -19.56 -0.31 -10.26
CA SER A 198 -18.14 -0.37 -9.91
C SER A 198 -17.63 -1.81 -9.95
N LEU A 199 -16.46 -2.02 -10.55
CA LEU A 199 -15.81 -3.33 -10.68
C LEU A 199 -15.60 -3.97 -9.31
N LEU A 200 -15.03 -3.24 -8.34
CA LEU A 200 -14.73 -3.78 -7.01
C LEU A 200 -15.99 -4.09 -6.21
N LYS A 201 -17.07 -3.33 -6.41
CA LYS A 201 -18.38 -3.65 -5.81
C LYS A 201 -18.92 -4.97 -6.36
N ALA A 202 -19.01 -5.10 -7.68
CA ALA A 202 -19.50 -6.33 -8.33
C ALA A 202 -18.61 -7.54 -8.04
N TYR A 203 -17.30 -7.33 -7.87
CA TYR A 203 -16.36 -8.37 -7.46
C TYR A 203 -16.60 -8.81 -6.01
N LEU A 204 -16.72 -7.85 -5.08
CA LEU A 204 -16.94 -8.15 -3.67
C LEU A 204 -18.27 -8.89 -3.44
N GLU A 205 -19.35 -8.48 -4.13
CA GLU A 205 -20.64 -9.17 -4.07
C GLU A 205 -20.51 -10.67 -4.40
N GLN A 206 -19.73 -11.01 -5.43
CA GLN A 206 -19.48 -12.41 -5.80
C GLN A 206 -18.60 -13.14 -4.79
N GLU A 207 -17.57 -12.48 -4.24
CA GLU A 207 -16.73 -13.11 -3.20
C GLU A 207 -17.52 -13.41 -1.93
N LEU A 208 -18.46 -12.53 -1.55
CA LEU A 208 -19.33 -12.72 -0.38
C LEU A 208 -20.41 -13.79 -0.61
N GLU A 209 -20.84 -14.01 -1.86
CA GLU A 209 -21.72 -15.13 -2.23
C GLU A 209 -20.97 -16.47 -2.17
N LEU A 210 -19.78 -16.52 -2.77
CA LEU A 210 -18.99 -17.76 -2.87
C LEU A 210 -18.32 -18.16 -1.54
N LYS A 211 -17.87 -17.19 -0.74
CA LYS A 211 -17.20 -17.35 0.56
C LYS A 211 -15.90 -18.16 0.56
N GLU A 212 -15.39 -18.55 -0.60
CA GLU A 212 -14.20 -19.42 -0.72
C GLU A 212 -12.88 -18.70 -0.41
N ARG A 213 -12.82 -17.38 -0.61
CA ARG A 213 -11.61 -16.56 -0.50
C ARG A 213 -11.72 -15.43 0.51
N VAL A 214 -12.83 -15.37 1.25
CA VAL A 214 -13.03 -14.39 2.33
C VAL A 214 -12.13 -14.80 3.51
N VAL A 215 -11.27 -13.87 3.94
CA VAL A 215 -10.38 -14.04 5.09
C VAL A 215 -11.09 -13.58 6.36
N ILE A 216 -11.60 -12.34 6.35
CA ILE A 216 -12.39 -11.75 7.44
C ILE A 216 -13.32 -10.69 6.88
N GLU A 217 -14.43 -10.45 7.56
CA GLU A 217 -15.45 -9.48 7.20
C GLU A 217 -16.01 -8.85 8.47
N ASN A 218 -16.26 -7.55 8.43
CA ASN A 218 -17.04 -6.84 9.44
C ASN A 218 -18.21 -6.09 8.76
N GLU A 219 -18.88 -5.19 9.47
CA GLU A 219 -20.03 -4.45 8.92
C GLU A 219 -19.68 -3.62 7.68
N HIS A 220 -18.49 -3.02 7.63
CA HIS A 220 -18.12 -2.00 6.62
C HIS A 220 -17.06 -2.46 5.61
N PHE A 221 -16.29 -3.50 5.92
CA PHE A 221 -15.18 -3.99 5.11
C PHE A 221 -15.18 -5.52 5.00
N ALA A 222 -14.56 -5.99 3.92
CA ALA A 222 -14.18 -7.38 3.75
C ALA A 222 -12.73 -7.48 3.30
N VAL A 223 -12.05 -8.52 3.77
CA VAL A 223 -10.70 -8.89 3.37
C VAL A 223 -10.79 -10.20 2.61
N VAL A 224 -10.28 -10.22 1.38
CA VAL A 224 -10.28 -11.41 0.52
C VAL A 224 -8.87 -11.72 0.05
N VAL A 225 -8.59 -12.98 -0.27
CA VAL A 225 -7.48 -13.32 -1.17
C VAL A 225 -7.99 -13.08 -2.59
N PRO A 226 -7.48 -12.08 -3.34
CA PRO A 226 -8.03 -11.77 -4.64
C PRO A 226 -7.90 -12.99 -5.57
N PHE A 227 -8.90 -13.24 -6.42
CA PHE A 227 -8.89 -14.39 -7.34
C PHE A 227 -7.60 -14.44 -8.19
N TRP A 228 -7.05 -13.26 -8.49
CA TRP A 228 -5.84 -13.00 -9.27
C TRP A 228 -4.60 -12.66 -8.43
N ALA A 229 -4.53 -13.08 -7.17
CA ALA A 229 -3.36 -12.89 -6.31
C ALA A 229 -2.05 -13.33 -6.99
N ILE A 230 -1.01 -12.51 -6.85
CA ILE A 230 0.36 -12.80 -7.31
C ILE A 230 1.27 -13.23 -6.16
N TRP A 231 1.02 -12.75 -4.94
CA TRP A 231 1.74 -13.20 -3.74
C TRP A 231 1.00 -14.33 -3.03
N PRO A 232 1.72 -15.28 -2.38
CA PRO A 232 1.09 -16.47 -1.78
C PRO A 232 -0.03 -16.19 -0.77
N TYR A 233 0.10 -15.11 0.01
CA TYR A 233 -0.86 -14.66 1.00
C TYR A 233 -1.28 -13.21 0.75
N GLU A 234 -1.33 -12.82 -0.52
CA GLU A 234 -1.88 -11.52 -0.91
C GLU A 234 -3.31 -11.37 -0.41
N THR A 235 -3.63 -10.21 0.14
CA THR A 235 -4.99 -9.87 0.53
C THR A 235 -5.37 -8.53 -0.05
N LEU A 236 -6.68 -8.36 -0.28
CA LEU A 236 -7.30 -7.13 -0.72
C LEU A 236 -8.38 -6.75 0.29
N VAL A 237 -8.24 -5.56 0.88
CA VAL A 237 -9.26 -4.97 1.78
C VAL A 237 -10.17 -4.10 0.92
N ILE A 238 -11.49 -4.35 0.99
CA ILE A 238 -12.48 -3.66 0.18
C ILE A 238 -13.58 -3.12 1.10
N SER A 239 -13.92 -1.83 0.95
CA SER A 239 -15.10 -1.27 1.59
C SER A 239 -16.37 -1.81 0.93
N LYS A 240 -17.34 -2.24 1.75
CA LYS A 240 -18.66 -2.65 1.26
C LYS A 240 -19.46 -1.47 0.74
N ARG A 241 -19.20 -0.27 1.25
CA ARG A 241 -19.76 0.97 0.72
C ARG A 241 -18.92 1.41 -0.48
N HIS A 242 -19.60 1.93 -1.50
CA HIS A 242 -18.90 2.56 -2.61
C HIS A 242 -18.29 3.89 -2.14
N VAL A 243 -16.97 3.96 -2.14
CA VAL A 243 -16.18 5.15 -1.84
C VAL A 243 -15.09 5.33 -2.89
N GLU A 244 -14.76 6.58 -3.18
CA GLU A 244 -13.77 6.93 -4.21
C GLU A 244 -12.36 7.09 -3.61
N ASN A 245 -12.27 7.46 -2.33
CA ASN A 245 -11.01 7.66 -1.63
C ASN A 245 -11.20 7.58 -0.10
N ILE A 246 -10.08 7.63 0.62
CA ILE A 246 -10.02 7.48 2.08
C ILE A 246 -10.77 8.59 2.85
N THR A 247 -10.93 9.79 2.28
CA THR A 247 -11.59 10.91 2.97
C THR A 247 -13.09 10.74 3.04
N GLN A 248 -13.66 9.81 2.26
CA GLN A 248 -15.09 9.48 2.29
C GLN A 248 -15.43 8.46 3.38
N PHE A 249 -14.46 7.94 4.14
CA PHE A 249 -14.74 7.13 5.32
C PHE A 249 -15.33 7.96 6.45
N THR A 250 -16.36 7.39 7.05
CA THR A 250 -17.12 7.91 8.18
C THR A 250 -16.44 7.54 9.51
N SER A 251 -17.00 7.99 10.63
CA SER A 251 -16.48 7.62 11.96
C SER A 251 -16.81 6.19 12.36
N GLU A 252 -17.90 5.63 11.84
CA GLU A 252 -18.20 4.18 11.83
C GLU A 252 -17.31 3.45 10.80
#